data_AF-A0A4V6DU66-F1
#
_entry.id   AF-A0A4V6DU66-F1
#
_cell.length_a   1.000
_cell.length_b   1.000
_cell.length_c   1.000
_cell.angle_alpha   90.00
_cell.angle_beta   90.00
_cell.angle_gamma   90.00
#
_symmetry.space_group_name_H-M   'P 1'
#
loop_
_entity.id
_entity.type
_entity.pdbx_description
1 polymer ?
#
loop_
_entity_poly.entity_id
_entity_poly.type
_entity_poly.pdbx_seq_one_letter_code
_entity_poly.pdbx_strand_id
1 'polypeptide(L)'
;MKVSTFLFFAAVGTLTVTNAESTTSLRNIERHVYENAGLPDQAVLAHPSQDAVTWSSSQDGLLNDIQDALKVMQDTWFKLWIGTWPTAIDWTAAVINTYVTSALMTLSKHMYGSQSISVTESTALQGQIDKYFAHNAAFYFGENAFALRNQAYDDMLWVVLGWLQSVKFIDSHSSSSQSSKAQSPWHGTQFIPVLSHRARIFYDLAAKGWDTRLCGGGMLWNPSLAPYKNAITNQLFISASIGMYLYFPGDTNQSPYLNSRPTPSDDPTLDLPSAQPHSPIYLTTAIRAYAWLEASNMTNAYGLYVDGYHITDWSWRNRTGTGKCDDRNEMVYTYNQGVVLSGLRGLWESTANLSYLTDGHALVRSVIAATGYSPASGPGGHNPHWSGLGRNGVLEDYCDARGSCNQDGQTFKGIFFQHLTQFCQPLPRVPRVPGKTHGADEETERLHLQSCRGYAEWVRRNAEAALETRDEQGRFGMWWGAALLEREQDEAAVADLPIGAVDYRNRKGLTKDEVWTGMPVGQGKGWEDWDSRSQEDEEEMEGGRWDWNDRGRGRTVETQGGGLAVLRAAWELGRF
;
A
#
# COMPACT_ATOMS: atom_id res chain seq x y z
N MET A 1 -55.01 26.60 -47.30
CA MET A 1 -55.10 27.97 -47.85
C MET A 1 -53.91 28.76 -47.34
N LYS A 2 -53.05 29.18 -48.29
CA LYS A 2 -52.04 30.28 -48.34
C LYS A 2 -51.12 30.52 -47.12
N VAL A 3 -49.81 30.19 -47.15
CA VAL A 3 -48.65 30.73 -47.94
C VAL A 3 -48.13 32.05 -47.33
N SER A 4 -46.89 32.15 -46.83
CA SER A 4 -45.60 32.34 -47.56
C SER A 4 -44.44 31.96 -46.60
N THR A 5 -43.35 31.24 -46.91
CA THR A 5 -42.35 31.20 -48.00
C THR A 5 -41.45 32.44 -48.08
N PHE A 6 -40.17 32.28 -47.72
CA PHE A 6 -39.03 32.67 -48.57
C PHE A 6 -37.79 31.80 -48.27
N LEU A 7 -37.24 31.26 -49.35
CA LEU A 7 -36.01 30.48 -49.53
C LEU A 7 -35.04 31.36 -50.35
N PHE A 8 -33.73 31.08 -50.29
CA PHE A 8 -32.72 31.07 -51.39
C PHE A 8 -31.32 31.10 -50.71
N PHE A 9 -30.46 30.09 -50.74
CA PHE A 9 -29.67 29.41 -51.80
C PHE A 9 -28.17 29.77 -51.72
N ALA A 10 -27.36 28.75 -51.96
CA ALA A 10 -25.91 28.66 -51.80
C ALA A 10 -25.09 29.40 -52.87
N ALA A 11 -23.81 29.66 -52.57
CA ALA A 11 -22.74 29.72 -53.57
C ALA A 11 -21.38 29.29 -52.98
N VAL A 12 -20.72 28.42 -53.73
CA VAL A 12 -19.38 27.86 -53.57
C VAL A 12 -18.32 28.88 -54.01
N GLY A 13 -17.15 28.87 -53.38
CA GLY A 13 -15.99 29.64 -53.84
C GLY A 13 -14.68 29.23 -53.17
N THR A 14 -14.00 28.26 -53.75
CA THR A 14 -12.59 27.91 -53.54
C THR A 14 -11.66 29.04 -53.99
N LEU A 15 -10.60 29.32 -53.22
CA LEU A 15 -9.36 29.90 -53.76
C LEU A 15 -8.16 29.48 -52.90
N THR A 16 -7.40 28.55 -53.45
CA THR A 16 -6.00 28.24 -53.14
C THR A 16 -5.10 29.34 -53.70
N VAL A 17 -4.14 29.83 -52.91
CA VAL A 17 -2.86 30.34 -53.43
C VAL A 17 -1.73 29.73 -52.62
N THR A 18 -0.85 29.10 -53.37
CA THR A 18 0.37 28.38 -53.01
C THR A 18 1.60 29.31 -53.01
N ASN A 19 2.67 28.81 -52.37
CA ASN A 19 4.09 29.15 -52.52
C ASN A 19 4.61 30.38 -51.75
N ALA A 20 5.79 30.38 -51.13
CA ALA A 20 6.80 29.36 -50.89
C ALA A 20 7.79 29.86 -49.83
N GLU A 21 8.38 28.90 -49.12
CA GLU A 21 9.72 28.82 -48.51
C GLU A 21 10.58 30.10 -48.37
N SER A 22 11.07 30.33 -47.14
CA SER A 22 12.51 30.48 -46.89
C SER A 22 12.86 30.18 -45.44
N THR A 23 13.71 29.17 -45.27
CA THR A 23 14.50 28.79 -44.10
C THR A 23 15.35 29.94 -43.55
N THR A 24 15.48 30.09 -42.21
CA THR A 24 16.72 29.86 -41.42
C THR A 24 16.65 30.45 -39.99
N SER A 25 16.89 29.57 -39.01
CA SER A 25 17.73 29.75 -37.81
C SER A 25 17.81 31.12 -37.12
N LEU A 26 17.30 31.20 -35.88
CA LEU A 26 17.95 31.96 -34.80
C LEU A 26 17.80 31.24 -33.45
N ARG A 27 18.73 30.32 -33.20
CA ARG A 27 19.34 30.13 -31.87
C ARG A 27 20.16 31.39 -31.53
N ASN A 28 20.43 31.56 -30.23
CA ASN A 28 21.37 32.52 -29.60
C ASN A 28 20.74 33.78 -29.02
N ILE A 29 20.26 33.69 -27.78
CA ILE A 29 20.54 34.73 -26.78
C ILE A 29 21.02 34.02 -25.52
N GLU A 30 22.34 33.83 -25.43
CA GLU A 30 23.06 33.53 -24.20
C GLU A 30 24.30 34.44 -24.13
N ARG A 31 24.64 34.81 -22.88
CA ARG A 31 25.92 35.33 -22.37
C ARG A 31 26.31 36.78 -22.65
N HIS A 32 26.38 37.56 -21.58
CA HIS A 32 27.60 38.12 -20.91
C HIS A 32 27.05 38.97 -19.73
N VAL A 33 27.48 38.88 -18.46
CA VAL A 33 28.83 39.06 -17.92
C VAL A 33 28.90 38.45 -16.50
N TYR A 34 29.95 37.66 -16.23
CA TYR A 34 30.50 37.42 -14.90
C TYR A 34 31.60 38.47 -14.64
N GLU A 35 31.66 39.05 -13.43
CA GLU A 35 32.88 39.37 -12.66
C GLU A 35 32.57 40.39 -11.54
N ASN A 36 32.59 39.96 -10.28
CA ASN A 36 33.61 40.45 -9.33
C ASN A 36 33.58 39.67 -8.01
N ALA A 37 34.79 39.32 -7.59
CA ALA A 37 35.14 38.57 -6.40
C ALA A 37 35.12 39.45 -5.13
N GLY A 38 34.85 38.83 -3.98
CA GLY A 38 35.04 39.42 -2.66
C GLY A 38 34.79 38.41 -1.55
N LEU A 39 35.84 37.68 -1.14
CA LEU A 39 35.93 37.02 0.17
C LEU A 39 35.98 38.07 1.29
N PRO A 40 35.57 37.71 2.52
CA PRO A 40 36.61 37.47 3.53
C PRO A 40 36.35 36.28 4.48
N ASP A 41 37.46 35.65 4.87
CA ASP A 41 37.65 34.80 6.04
C ASP A 41 37.32 35.54 7.34
N GLN A 42 36.69 34.87 8.32
CA GLN A 42 37.37 34.41 9.54
C GLN A 42 36.44 33.63 10.47
N ALA A 43 37.01 32.55 11.01
CA ALA A 43 36.44 31.57 11.92
C ALA A 43 36.02 32.14 13.29
N VAL A 44 34.90 31.66 13.83
CA VAL A 44 34.59 31.67 15.27
C VAL A 44 33.78 30.43 15.67
N LEU A 45 34.49 29.50 16.29
CA LEU A 45 34.11 28.63 17.42
C LEU A 45 33.11 27.48 17.23
N ALA A 46 33.69 26.28 17.23
CA ALA A 46 33.05 25.01 17.57
C ALA A 46 32.66 24.92 19.05
N HIS A 47 31.55 24.23 19.33
CA HIS A 47 31.28 23.50 20.57
C HIS A 47 30.39 22.27 20.28
N PRO A 48 30.40 21.23 21.14
CA PRO A 48 30.49 19.84 20.72
C PRO A 48 29.22 18.99 20.97
N SER A 49 29.15 17.88 20.22
CA SER A 49 28.45 16.60 20.49
C SER A 49 26.94 16.60 20.79
N GLN A 50 26.17 16.10 19.82
CA GLN A 50 25.30 14.94 20.06
C GLN A 50 25.62 13.90 18.99
N ASP A 51 25.82 12.67 19.43
CA ASP A 51 26.24 11.54 18.60
C ASP A 51 25.36 11.39 17.36
N ALA A 52 25.89 11.79 16.21
CA ALA A 52 25.29 11.46 14.94
C ALA A 52 25.41 9.95 14.77
N VAL A 53 24.29 9.26 14.88
CA VAL A 53 24.14 7.86 14.45
C VAL A 53 24.79 7.76 13.08
N THR A 54 25.84 6.96 12.97
CA THR A 54 26.59 6.79 11.73
C THR A 54 25.72 5.98 10.77
N TRP A 55 24.98 6.69 9.92
CA TRP A 55 24.21 6.09 8.85
C TRP A 55 25.14 5.32 7.91
N SER A 56 24.97 4.01 7.84
CA SER A 56 25.56 3.23 6.76
C SER A 56 24.69 3.44 5.53
N SER A 57 25.10 4.36 4.65
CA SER A 57 24.45 4.60 3.35
C SER A 57 24.62 3.44 2.35
N SER A 58 25.22 2.32 2.79
CA SER A 58 25.39 1.12 1.99
C SER A 58 24.18 0.19 2.07
N GLN A 59 24.02 -0.67 1.06
CA GLN A 59 22.99 -1.71 1.06
C GLN A 59 23.10 -2.66 2.26
N ASP A 60 24.31 -2.88 2.77
CA ASP A 60 24.53 -3.68 3.97
C ASP A 60 24.02 -2.97 5.24
N GLY A 61 24.12 -1.64 5.28
CA GLY A 61 23.49 -0.81 6.32
C GLY A 61 21.98 -0.99 6.38
N LEU A 62 21.32 -0.82 5.24
CA LEU A 62 19.87 -1.01 5.14
C LEU A 62 19.43 -2.44 5.50
N LEU A 63 20.22 -3.46 5.17
CA LEU A 63 19.91 -4.83 5.57
C LEU A 63 19.96 -5.02 7.09
N ASN A 64 20.91 -4.38 7.77
CA ASN A 64 20.98 -4.37 9.23
C ASN A 64 19.79 -3.62 9.83
N ASP A 65 19.44 -2.44 9.29
CA ASP A 65 18.25 -1.70 9.74
C ASP A 65 16.96 -2.51 9.57
N ILE A 66 16.82 -3.32 8.49
CA ILE A 66 15.69 -4.24 8.32
C ILE A 66 15.67 -5.31 9.42
N GLN A 67 16.82 -5.94 9.69
CA GLN A 67 16.93 -6.96 10.76
C GLN A 67 16.59 -6.37 12.13
N ASP A 68 17.09 -5.17 12.43
CA ASP A 68 16.82 -4.47 13.69
C ASP A 68 15.35 -4.05 13.80
N ALA A 69 14.76 -3.49 12.73
CA ALA A 69 13.35 -3.12 12.72
C ALA A 69 12.44 -4.35 12.87
N LEU A 70 12.78 -5.47 12.22
CA LEU A 70 12.07 -6.74 12.38
C LEU A 70 12.22 -7.29 13.80
N LYS A 71 13.42 -7.18 14.37
CA LYS A 71 13.69 -7.58 15.75
C LYS A 71 12.86 -6.77 16.74
N VAL A 72 12.83 -5.44 16.64
CA VAL A 72 11.98 -4.58 17.48
C VAL A 72 10.50 -4.94 17.29
N MET A 73 10.05 -5.15 16.05
CA MET A 73 8.67 -5.57 15.76
C MET A 73 8.30 -6.87 16.48
N GLN A 74 9.18 -7.87 16.47
CA GLN A 74 8.88 -9.20 16.98
C GLN A 74 9.20 -9.38 18.47
N ASP A 75 10.24 -8.74 19.01
CA ASP A 75 10.62 -8.92 20.40
C ASP A 75 9.82 -7.98 21.34
N THR A 76 9.43 -6.79 20.86
CA THR A 76 8.66 -5.82 21.67
C THR A 76 7.17 -6.11 21.61
N TRP A 77 6.62 -6.22 20.40
CA TRP A 77 5.18 -6.15 20.17
C TRP A 77 4.50 -7.52 20.00
N PHE A 78 5.20 -8.54 19.48
CA PHE A 78 4.62 -9.87 19.30
C PHE A 78 4.70 -10.71 20.59
N LYS A 79 3.61 -11.35 20.98
CA LYS A 79 3.57 -12.25 22.14
C LYS A 79 3.37 -13.69 21.66
N LEU A 80 4.46 -14.47 21.67
CA LEU A 80 4.49 -15.84 21.12
C LEU A 80 3.41 -16.76 21.71
N TRP A 81 3.13 -16.67 23.01
CA TRP A 81 2.14 -17.53 23.69
C TRP A 81 0.69 -17.18 23.34
N ILE A 82 0.44 -15.96 22.85
CA ILE A 82 -0.86 -15.55 22.31
C ILE A 82 -0.90 -15.84 20.80
N GLY A 83 0.27 -15.76 20.16
CA GLY A 83 0.39 -15.86 18.72
C GLY A 83 -0.12 -14.60 18.03
N THR A 84 0.07 -13.41 18.60
CA THR A 84 -0.33 -12.16 17.92
C THR A 84 0.41 -10.95 18.47
N TRP A 85 0.21 -9.79 17.84
CA TRP A 85 0.57 -8.48 18.37
C TRP A 85 -0.63 -7.93 19.14
N PRO A 86 -0.66 -7.99 20.49
CA PRO A 86 -1.90 -7.74 21.25
C PRO A 86 -2.42 -6.31 21.17
N THR A 87 -1.56 -5.36 20.78
CA THR A 87 -1.94 -3.95 20.59
C THR A 87 -2.42 -3.65 19.19
N ALA A 88 -2.31 -4.59 18.23
CA ALA A 88 -2.86 -4.46 16.90
C ALA A 88 -4.36 -4.80 16.89
N ILE A 89 -5.12 -4.17 16.01
CA ILE A 89 -6.49 -4.60 15.67
C ILE A 89 -6.45 -5.66 14.58
N ASP A 90 -7.57 -6.35 14.38
CA ASP A 90 -7.61 -7.59 13.60
C ASP A 90 -7.01 -7.44 12.19
N TRP A 91 -7.44 -6.42 11.43
CA TRP A 91 -6.96 -6.22 10.06
C TRP A 91 -5.52 -5.68 10.02
N THR A 92 -5.10 -4.83 10.98
CA THR A 92 -3.71 -4.34 11.04
C THR A 92 -2.75 -5.47 11.40
N ALA A 93 -3.17 -6.43 12.23
CA ALA A 93 -2.39 -7.64 12.52
C ALA A 93 -2.14 -8.50 11.26
N ALA A 94 -3.13 -8.65 10.39
CA ALA A 94 -2.97 -9.33 9.09
C ALA A 94 -1.96 -8.60 8.18
N VAL A 95 -1.99 -7.27 8.16
CA VAL A 95 -1.02 -6.43 7.45
C VAL A 95 0.38 -6.55 8.05
N ILE A 96 0.53 -6.51 9.38
CA ILE A 96 1.82 -6.67 10.06
C ILE A 96 2.44 -8.04 9.76
N ASN A 97 1.62 -9.11 9.76
CA ASN A 97 2.07 -10.44 9.33
C ASN A 97 2.57 -10.45 7.87
N THR A 98 1.95 -9.67 6.99
CA THR A 98 2.41 -9.46 5.61
C THR A 98 3.79 -8.81 5.58
N TYR A 99 4.05 -7.80 6.43
CA TYR A 99 5.37 -7.17 6.52
C TYR A 99 6.43 -8.13 7.02
N VAL A 100 6.16 -8.88 8.09
CA VAL A 100 7.09 -9.89 8.62
C VAL A 100 7.47 -10.90 7.54
N THR A 101 6.48 -11.54 6.92
CA THR A 101 6.74 -12.57 5.90
C THR A 101 7.43 -12.02 4.66
N SER A 102 7.18 -10.75 4.31
CA SER A 102 7.89 -10.06 3.23
C SER A 102 9.34 -9.75 3.59
N ALA A 103 9.62 -9.38 4.85
CA ALA A 103 10.97 -9.21 5.35
C ALA A 103 11.74 -10.55 5.37
N LEU A 104 11.11 -11.66 5.80
CA LEU A 104 11.73 -12.99 5.73
C LEU A 104 12.06 -13.39 4.29
N MET A 105 11.18 -13.08 3.35
CA MET A 105 11.46 -13.30 1.92
C MET A 105 12.67 -12.48 1.45
N THR A 106 12.81 -11.23 1.91
CA THR A 106 13.96 -10.37 1.63
C THR A 106 15.26 -10.95 2.22
N LEU A 107 15.26 -11.36 3.49
CA LEU A 107 16.41 -12.01 4.12
C LEU A 107 16.80 -13.31 3.40
N SER A 108 15.81 -14.12 3.03
CA SER A 108 16.04 -15.36 2.26
C SER A 108 16.66 -15.08 0.89
N LYS A 109 16.23 -14.04 0.18
CA LYS A 109 16.83 -13.65 -1.11
C LYS A 109 18.27 -13.20 -0.95
N HIS A 110 18.59 -12.46 0.12
CA HIS A 110 19.97 -12.07 0.39
C HIS A 110 20.84 -13.30 0.65
N MET A 111 20.35 -14.20 1.52
CA MET A 111 21.08 -15.40 1.92
C MET A 111 21.44 -16.31 0.73
N TYR A 112 20.51 -16.53 -0.21
CA TYR A 112 20.77 -17.38 -1.38
C TYR A 112 21.27 -16.64 -2.62
N GLY A 113 21.11 -15.32 -2.68
CA GLY A 113 21.47 -14.50 -3.84
C GLY A 113 22.80 -13.77 -3.72
N SER A 114 23.42 -13.73 -2.54
CA SER A 114 24.71 -13.08 -2.31
C SER A 114 25.88 -14.00 -2.68
N GLN A 115 26.80 -13.52 -3.51
CA GLN A 115 27.97 -14.29 -3.96
C GLN A 115 29.08 -14.42 -2.90
N SER A 116 29.04 -13.58 -1.85
CA SER A 116 30.11 -13.44 -0.86
C SER A 116 29.63 -13.59 0.59
N ILE A 117 28.44 -14.17 0.81
CA ILE A 117 27.91 -14.37 2.16
C ILE A 117 28.76 -15.38 2.94
N SER A 118 29.15 -15.02 4.16
CA SER A 118 29.92 -15.93 5.01
C SER A 118 29.04 -17.07 5.56
N VAL A 119 29.65 -18.21 5.89
CA VAL A 119 28.91 -19.35 6.49
C VAL A 119 28.23 -18.94 7.81
N THR A 120 28.92 -18.14 8.62
CA THR A 120 28.40 -17.63 9.89
C THR A 120 27.18 -16.74 9.69
N GLU A 121 27.25 -15.81 8.73
CA GLU A 121 26.16 -14.90 8.38
C GLU A 121 24.97 -15.65 7.79
N SER A 122 25.21 -16.58 6.86
CA SER A 122 24.16 -17.45 6.32
C SER A 122 23.47 -18.27 7.42
N THR A 123 24.23 -18.81 8.37
CA THR A 123 23.66 -19.55 9.52
C THR A 123 22.84 -18.65 10.43
N ALA A 124 23.31 -17.43 10.68
CA ALA A 124 22.58 -16.44 11.49
C ALA A 124 21.26 -16.03 10.82
N LEU A 125 21.28 -15.75 9.51
CA LEU A 125 20.09 -15.42 8.73
C LEU A 125 19.09 -16.59 8.69
N GLN A 126 19.56 -17.82 8.51
CA GLN A 126 18.70 -19.00 8.58
C GLN A 126 18.03 -19.11 9.95
N GLY A 127 18.78 -18.92 11.03
CA GLY A 127 18.23 -18.92 12.40
C GLY A 127 17.18 -17.82 12.64
N GLN A 128 17.38 -16.62 12.09
CA GLN A 128 16.39 -15.54 12.15
C GLN A 128 15.13 -15.88 11.33
N ILE A 129 15.31 -16.43 10.12
CA ILE A 129 14.22 -16.87 9.25
C ILE A 129 13.35 -17.91 9.97
N ASP A 130 13.97 -18.94 10.55
CA ASP A 130 13.24 -20.00 11.24
C ASP A 130 12.56 -19.49 12.52
N LYS A 131 13.22 -18.60 13.30
CA LYS A 131 12.63 -17.96 14.50
C LYS A 131 11.35 -17.20 14.14
N TYR A 132 11.40 -16.31 13.16
CA TYR A 132 10.27 -15.45 12.83
C TYR A 132 9.23 -16.14 11.93
N PHE A 133 9.61 -17.20 11.21
CA PHE A 133 8.62 -18.10 10.63
C PHE A 133 7.80 -18.81 11.70
N ALA A 134 8.40 -19.23 12.83
CA ALA A 134 7.64 -19.79 13.95
C ALA A 134 6.62 -18.79 14.53
N HIS A 135 6.93 -17.49 14.51
CA HIS A 135 5.98 -16.43 14.88
C HIS A 135 4.82 -16.31 13.88
N ASN A 136 5.10 -16.35 12.56
CA ASN A 136 4.06 -16.41 11.53
C ASN A 136 3.15 -17.64 11.69
N ALA A 137 3.73 -18.82 11.98
CA ALA A 137 2.98 -20.03 12.25
C ALA A 137 2.12 -19.91 13.53
N ALA A 138 2.65 -19.31 14.60
CA ALA A 138 1.87 -19.01 15.80
C ALA A 138 0.73 -18.02 15.50
N PHE A 139 0.98 -17.02 14.64
CA PHE A 139 -0.03 -16.05 14.20
C PHE A 139 -1.21 -16.68 13.47
N TYR A 140 -1.00 -17.75 12.71
CA TYR A 140 -2.12 -18.48 12.11
C TYR A 140 -3.16 -18.92 13.15
N PHE A 141 -2.71 -19.33 14.33
CA PHE A 141 -3.60 -19.76 15.41
C PHE A 141 -4.09 -18.61 16.29
N GLY A 142 -3.28 -17.55 16.45
CA GLY A 142 -3.64 -16.37 17.25
C GLY A 142 -4.43 -15.28 16.51
N GLU A 143 -4.49 -15.32 15.17
CA GLU A 143 -5.31 -14.41 14.37
C GLU A 143 -6.80 -14.61 14.70
N ASN A 144 -7.51 -13.50 14.93
CA ASN A 144 -8.94 -13.48 15.23
C ASN A 144 -9.81 -13.77 13.98
N ALA A 145 -9.51 -14.88 13.31
CA ALA A 145 -10.12 -15.27 12.06
C ALA A 145 -11.61 -15.62 12.18
N PHE A 146 -12.18 -15.64 13.39
CA PHE A 146 -13.62 -15.76 13.58
C PHE A 146 -14.30 -14.39 13.49
N ALA A 147 -13.80 -13.37 14.20
CA ALA A 147 -14.38 -12.02 14.15
C ALA A 147 -14.24 -11.42 12.75
N LEU A 148 -13.05 -11.55 12.14
CA LEU A 148 -12.75 -11.06 10.79
C LEU A 148 -13.74 -11.53 9.71
N ARG A 149 -14.38 -12.71 9.87
CA ARG A 149 -15.39 -13.21 8.92
C ARG A 149 -16.68 -12.39 8.89
N ASN A 150 -16.89 -11.55 9.90
CA ASN A 150 -18.08 -10.72 10.08
C ASN A 150 -17.75 -9.22 10.02
N GLN A 151 -16.51 -8.87 9.70
CA GLN A 151 -16.05 -7.48 9.56
C GLN A 151 -16.25 -6.97 8.12
N ALA A 152 -15.68 -5.81 7.79
CA ALA A 152 -15.82 -5.22 6.47
C ALA A 152 -15.07 -6.05 5.41
N TYR A 153 -15.42 -5.86 4.14
CA TYR A 153 -14.87 -6.68 3.07
C TYR A 153 -13.38 -6.39 2.82
N ASP A 154 -12.90 -5.18 3.09
CA ASP A 154 -11.48 -4.84 3.10
C ASP A 154 -10.72 -5.60 4.20
N ASP A 155 -11.25 -5.68 5.41
CA ASP A 155 -10.67 -6.44 6.53
C ASP A 155 -10.43 -7.90 6.15
N MET A 156 -11.41 -8.52 5.47
CA MET A 156 -11.28 -9.88 4.95
C MET A 156 -10.19 -10.01 3.88
N LEU A 157 -10.05 -9.02 2.99
CA LEU A 157 -9.10 -9.07 1.88
C LEU A 157 -7.65 -8.88 2.34
N TRP A 158 -7.40 -8.18 3.45
CA TRP A 158 -6.08 -8.14 4.08
C TRP A 158 -5.59 -9.53 4.51
N VAL A 159 -6.50 -10.36 5.04
CA VAL A 159 -6.22 -11.76 5.39
C VAL A 159 -5.83 -12.57 4.16
N VAL A 160 -6.55 -12.38 3.03
CA VAL A 160 -6.23 -13.06 1.77
C VAL A 160 -4.82 -12.72 1.30
N LEU A 161 -4.48 -11.42 1.23
CA LEU A 161 -3.16 -10.97 0.78
C LEU A 161 -2.04 -11.44 1.71
N GLY A 162 -2.25 -11.42 3.03
CA GLY A 162 -1.26 -11.83 4.01
C GLY A 162 -0.91 -13.31 3.90
N TRP A 163 -1.91 -14.19 3.80
CA TRP A 163 -1.64 -15.62 3.68
C TRP A 163 -1.12 -16.04 2.31
N LEU A 164 -1.53 -15.36 1.22
CA LEU A 164 -0.88 -15.54 -0.08
C LEU A 164 0.59 -15.10 -0.04
N GLN A 165 0.93 -14.02 0.67
CA GLN A 165 2.31 -13.58 0.84
C GLN A 165 3.14 -14.60 1.65
N SER A 166 2.56 -15.22 2.69
CA SER A 166 3.22 -16.33 3.40
C SER A 166 3.48 -17.53 2.50
N VAL A 167 2.51 -17.95 1.68
CA VAL A 167 2.68 -19.04 0.70
C VAL A 167 3.80 -18.72 -0.29
N LYS A 168 3.81 -17.51 -0.87
CA LYS A 168 4.88 -17.04 -1.77
C LYS A 168 6.26 -17.08 -1.11
N PHE A 169 6.36 -16.68 0.16
CA PHE A 169 7.60 -16.74 0.91
C PHE A 169 8.07 -18.19 1.07
N ILE A 170 7.19 -19.09 1.52
CA ILE A 170 7.51 -20.52 1.73
C ILE A 170 8.00 -21.16 0.42
N ASP A 171 7.29 -20.94 -0.69
CA ASP A 171 7.67 -21.48 -1.99
C ASP A 171 9.01 -20.95 -2.47
N SER A 172 9.24 -19.63 -2.33
CA SER A 172 10.50 -18.99 -2.73
C SER A 172 11.68 -19.48 -1.89
N HIS A 173 11.51 -19.61 -0.57
CA HIS A 173 12.56 -20.07 0.34
C HIS A 173 12.86 -21.56 0.13
N SER A 174 11.83 -22.40 0.02
CA SER A 174 11.98 -23.84 -0.24
C SER A 174 12.63 -24.13 -1.59
N SER A 175 12.25 -23.41 -2.65
CA SER A 175 12.88 -23.59 -3.97
C SER A 175 14.36 -23.20 -3.97
N SER A 176 14.70 -22.12 -3.27
CA SER A 176 16.08 -21.67 -3.12
C SER A 176 16.90 -22.64 -2.27
N SER A 177 16.34 -23.20 -1.20
CA SER A 177 17.02 -24.16 -0.33
C SER A 177 17.21 -25.54 -0.99
N GLN A 178 16.27 -26.00 -1.82
CA GLN A 178 16.41 -27.27 -2.55
C GLN A 178 17.53 -27.24 -3.60
N SER A 179 17.86 -26.06 -4.14
CA SER A 179 19.04 -25.88 -4.98
C SER A 179 20.37 -26.18 -4.23
N SER A 180 20.32 -26.18 -2.88
CA SER A 180 21.44 -26.50 -1.98
C SER A 180 21.38 -27.93 -1.42
N LYS A 181 21.35 -28.98 -2.25
CA LYS A 181 21.54 -30.42 -1.89
C LYS A 181 20.67 -31.00 -0.74
N ALA A 182 19.70 -30.27 -0.19
CA ALA A 182 18.85 -30.76 0.89
C ALA A 182 17.87 -31.82 0.36
N GLN A 183 17.82 -33.00 0.99
CA GLN A 183 16.96 -34.12 0.58
C GLN A 183 15.47 -33.93 0.95
N SER A 184 15.16 -32.98 1.84
CA SER A 184 13.81 -32.74 2.34
C SER A 184 13.38 -31.28 2.08
N PRO A 185 12.11 -31.02 1.72
CA PRO A 185 11.56 -29.67 1.64
C PRO A 185 11.71 -28.92 2.96
N TRP A 186 11.84 -27.59 2.91
CA TRP A 186 11.88 -26.76 4.12
C TRP A 186 10.60 -26.96 4.93
N HIS A 187 10.72 -27.04 6.26
CA HIS A 187 9.62 -27.46 7.16
C HIS A 187 8.37 -26.58 7.04
N GLY A 188 8.52 -25.31 6.63
CA GLY A 188 7.40 -24.39 6.41
C GLY A 188 6.43 -24.83 5.30
N THR A 189 6.86 -25.68 4.37
CA THR A 189 5.99 -26.25 3.32
C THR A 189 4.77 -27.00 3.86
N GLN A 190 4.86 -27.53 5.08
CA GLN A 190 3.74 -28.19 5.78
C GLN A 190 2.56 -27.24 6.06
N PHE A 191 2.79 -25.93 6.12
CA PHE A 191 1.75 -24.94 6.39
C PHE A 191 1.00 -24.49 5.13
N ILE A 192 1.55 -24.71 3.92
CA ILE A 192 0.93 -24.24 2.66
C ILE A 192 -0.57 -24.61 2.56
N PRO A 193 -1.01 -25.86 2.85
CA PRO A 193 -2.42 -26.20 2.75
C PRO A 193 -3.33 -25.38 3.67
N VAL A 194 -2.94 -25.19 4.94
CA VAL A 194 -3.79 -24.48 5.92
C VAL A 194 -3.82 -22.96 5.70
N LEU A 195 -2.72 -22.39 5.21
CA LEU A 195 -2.64 -20.97 4.84
C LEU A 195 -3.45 -20.69 3.57
N SER A 196 -3.32 -21.54 2.56
CA SER A 196 -4.07 -21.45 1.30
C SER A 196 -5.57 -21.59 1.53
N HIS A 197 -5.96 -22.55 2.38
CA HIS A 197 -7.34 -22.72 2.79
C HIS A 197 -7.90 -21.45 3.46
N ARG A 198 -7.16 -20.82 4.39
CA ARG A 198 -7.60 -19.57 5.01
C ARG A 198 -7.76 -18.44 3.99
N ALA A 199 -6.79 -18.26 3.09
CA ALA A 199 -6.89 -17.26 2.02
C ALA A 199 -8.15 -17.48 1.16
N ARG A 200 -8.46 -18.73 0.81
CA ARG A 200 -9.66 -19.08 0.06
C ARG A 200 -10.95 -18.74 0.81
N ILE A 201 -11.08 -19.14 2.09
CA ILE A 201 -12.29 -18.86 2.88
C ILE A 201 -12.58 -17.37 2.93
N PHE A 202 -11.55 -16.57 3.21
CA PHE A 202 -11.70 -15.12 3.28
C PHE A 202 -12.00 -14.49 1.91
N TYR A 203 -11.40 -15.01 0.83
CA TYR A 203 -11.73 -14.55 -0.52
C TYR A 203 -13.19 -14.85 -0.89
N ASP A 204 -13.67 -16.07 -0.62
CA ASP A 204 -15.05 -16.48 -0.93
C ASP A 204 -16.09 -15.68 -0.12
N LEU A 205 -15.74 -15.26 1.11
CA LEU A 205 -16.55 -14.34 1.91
C LEU A 205 -16.52 -12.92 1.34
N ALA A 206 -15.33 -12.39 1.07
CA ALA A 206 -15.14 -11.03 0.58
C ALA A 206 -15.77 -10.80 -0.79
N ALA A 207 -15.66 -11.77 -1.70
CA ALA A 207 -16.19 -11.68 -3.06
C ALA A 207 -17.71 -11.42 -3.13
N LYS A 208 -18.45 -11.68 -2.05
CA LYS A 208 -19.87 -11.34 -1.92
C LYS A 208 -20.14 -9.84 -1.88
N GLY A 209 -19.13 -9.03 -1.60
CA GLY A 209 -19.21 -7.57 -1.62
C GLY A 209 -19.26 -6.98 -3.02
N TRP A 210 -18.93 -7.74 -4.07
CA TRP A 210 -19.04 -7.29 -5.45
C TRP A 210 -20.48 -7.38 -5.95
N ASP A 211 -21.03 -6.26 -6.43
CA ASP A 211 -22.33 -6.22 -7.09
C ASP A 211 -22.36 -5.25 -8.27
N THR A 212 -23.33 -5.42 -9.16
CA THR A 212 -23.60 -4.52 -10.30
C THR A 212 -24.92 -3.76 -10.16
N ARG A 213 -25.60 -3.88 -9.02
CA ARG A 213 -26.88 -3.22 -8.76
C ARG A 213 -26.69 -1.71 -8.65
N LEU A 214 -25.59 -1.28 -8.02
CA LEU A 214 -25.23 0.12 -7.82
C LEU A 214 -23.90 0.39 -8.54
N CYS A 215 -23.78 1.56 -9.16
CA CYS A 215 -22.58 2.00 -9.86
C CYS A 215 -22.09 1.10 -11.01
N GLY A 216 -22.93 0.20 -11.52
CA GLY A 216 -22.58 -0.73 -12.61
C GLY A 216 -21.48 -1.75 -12.26
N GLY A 217 -21.09 -1.86 -10.99
CA GLY A 217 -19.99 -2.68 -10.52
C GLY A 217 -19.41 -2.15 -9.21
N GLY A 218 -18.33 -2.76 -8.75
CA GLY A 218 -17.57 -2.31 -7.59
C GLY A 218 -17.96 -3.03 -6.30
N MET A 219 -16.97 -3.17 -5.43
CA MET A 219 -17.12 -3.67 -4.07
C MET A 219 -17.81 -2.64 -3.19
N LEU A 220 -18.82 -3.09 -2.44
CA LEU A 220 -19.24 -2.42 -1.21
C LEU A 220 -18.14 -2.56 -0.16
N TRP A 221 -17.97 -1.55 0.69
CA TRP A 221 -17.01 -1.59 1.79
C TRP A 221 -17.50 -2.48 2.93
N ASN A 222 -18.63 -2.10 3.55
CA ASN A 222 -19.19 -2.80 4.70
C ASN A 222 -20.67 -3.10 4.44
N PRO A 223 -21.11 -4.37 4.51
CA PRO A 223 -22.50 -4.75 4.23
C PRO A 223 -23.51 -4.25 5.28
N SER A 224 -23.03 -3.80 6.45
CA SER A 224 -23.86 -3.31 7.56
C SER A 224 -24.14 -1.81 7.50
N LEU A 225 -23.49 -1.08 6.59
CA LEU A 225 -23.61 0.37 6.43
C LEU A 225 -24.37 0.73 5.14
N ALA A 226 -24.70 2.01 4.99
CA ALA A 226 -25.08 2.59 3.72
C ALA A 226 -24.02 2.26 2.66
N PRO A 227 -24.41 2.00 1.40
CA PRO A 227 -23.48 1.69 0.34
C PRO A 227 -22.38 2.74 0.23
N TYR A 228 -21.16 2.28 0.43
CA TYR A 228 -19.95 3.04 0.19
C TYR A 228 -19.01 2.19 -0.63
N LYS A 229 -18.69 2.63 -1.86
CA LYS A 229 -17.74 1.95 -2.75
C LYS A 229 -16.43 2.72 -2.71
N ASN A 230 -15.50 2.24 -1.89
CA ASN A 230 -14.23 2.91 -1.64
C ASN A 230 -13.07 2.32 -2.44
N ALA A 231 -12.01 3.12 -2.61
CA ALA A 231 -10.80 2.75 -3.31
C ALA A 231 -10.19 1.51 -2.67
N ILE A 232 -10.00 1.51 -1.35
CA ILE A 232 -9.27 0.44 -0.67
C ILE A 232 -9.88 -0.93 -0.89
N THR A 233 -11.19 -1.10 -0.69
CA THR A 233 -11.84 -2.42 -0.84
C THR A 233 -11.75 -2.92 -2.28
N ASN A 234 -11.89 -2.03 -3.26
CA ASN A 234 -11.82 -2.38 -4.68
C ASN A 234 -10.39 -2.73 -5.11
N GLN A 235 -9.40 -1.94 -4.68
CA GLN A 235 -7.98 -2.22 -4.97
C GLN A 235 -7.51 -3.51 -4.31
N LEU A 236 -7.95 -3.78 -3.08
CA LEU A 236 -7.73 -5.04 -2.38
C LEU A 236 -8.35 -6.20 -3.15
N PHE A 237 -9.58 -6.05 -3.64
CA PHE A 237 -10.25 -7.11 -4.37
C PHE A 237 -9.56 -7.44 -5.69
N ILE A 238 -9.05 -6.43 -6.41
CA ILE A 238 -8.23 -6.60 -7.62
C ILE A 238 -6.95 -7.37 -7.28
N SER A 239 -6.22 -6.89 -6.26
CA SER A 239 -4.92 -7.44 -5.87
C SER A 239 -5.03 -8.84 -5.30
N ALA A 240 -6.07 -9.11 -4.50
CA ALA A 240 -6.36 -10.43 -3.96
C ALA A 240 -6.82 -11.38 -5.06
N SER A 241 -7.68 -10.95 -5.99
CA SER A 241 -8.14 -11.79 -7.10
C SER A 241 -6.97 -12.22 -7.98
N ILE A 242 -6.11 -11.28 -8.41
CA ILE A 242 -4.95 -11.67 -9.22
C ILE A 242 -3.91 -12.44 -8.41
N GLY A 243 -3.79 -12.17 -7.11
CA GLY A 243 -2.97 -12.95 -6.18
C GLY A 243 -3.46 -14.40 -6.07
N MET A 244 -4.76 -14.62 -5.96
CA MET A 244 -5.38 -15.95 -5.98
C MET A 244 -5.14 -16.64 -7.34
N TYR A 245 -5.17 -15.91 -8.45
CA TYR A 245 -4.85 -16.51 -9.74
C TYR A 245 -3.38 -16.96 -9.83
N LEU A 246 -2.43 -16.16 -9.33
CA LEU A 246 -1.00 -16.37 -9.50
C LEU A 246 -0.37 -17.30 -8.46
N TYR A 247 -0.81 -17.23 -7.21
CA TYR A 247 -0.07 -17.76 -6.07
C TYR A 247 -0.86 -18.75 -5.21
N PHE A 248 -2.16 -18.91 -5.43
CA PHE A 248 -2.94 -19.92 -4.73
C PHE A 248 -2.66 -21.32 -5.32
N PRO A 249 -2.14 -22.27 -4.52
CA PRO A 249 -1.75 -23.59 -5.00
C PRO A 249 -2.95 -24.54 -5.19
N GLY A 250 -4.17 -24.10 -4.88
CA GLY A 250 -5.35 -24.94 -4.78
C GLY A 250 -5.69 -25.29 -3.33
N ASP A 251 -6.86 -25.88 -3.15
CA ASP A 251 -7.37 -26.31 -1.85
C ASP A 251 -8.32 -27.49 -2.02
N THR A 252 -7.97 -28.61 -1.40
CA THR A 252 -8.81 -29.82 -1.35
C THR A 252 -9.58 -29.95 -0.05
N ASN A 253 -9.37 -29.04 0.92
CA ASN A 253 -10.13 -29.03 2.15
C ASN A 253 -11.55 -28.51 1.87
N GLN A 254 -12.53 -29.35 2.18
CA GLN A 254 -13.94 -29.08 1.93
C GLN A 254 -14.62 -28.39 3.12
N SER A 255 -13.99 -28.33 4.28
CA SER A 255 -14.62 -27.73 5.46
C SER A 255 -14.54 -26.19 5.40
N PRO A 256 -15.65 -25.45 5.50
CA PRO A 256 -15.60 -23.98 5.66
C PRO A 256 -15.09 -23.53 7.05
N TYR A 257 -14.85 -24.48 7.95
CA TYR A 257 -14.39 -24.27 9.33
C TYR A 257 -13.09 -25.04 9.60
N LEU A 258 -12.34 -24.62 10.63
CA LEU A 258 -11.04 -25.22 10.98
C LEU A 258 -11.12 -26.73 11.31
N ASN A 259 -12.29 -27.25 11.66
CA ASN A 259 -12.48 -28.66 11.97
C ASN A 259 -12.78 -29.44 10.70
N SER A 260 -11.79 -30.18 10.19
CA SER A 260 -12.00 -31.22 9.20
C SER A 260 -13.06 -32.19 9.73
N ARG A 261 -14.20 -32.33 9.05
CA ARG A 261 -15.13 -33.40 9.35
C ARG A 261 -14.53 -34.72 8.82
N PRO A 262 -14.52 -35.81 9.61
CA PRO A 262 -13.97 -37.10 9.16
C PRO A 262 -14.70 -37.70 7.95
N THR A 263 -15.92 -37.25 7.69
CA THR A 263 -16.76 -37.67 6.56
C THR A 263 -17.35 -36.44 5.88
N PRO A 264 -17.47 -36.43 4.54
CA PRO A 264 -18.27 -35.44 3.84
C PRO A 264 -19.65 -35.34 4.48
N SER A 265 -20.16 -34.12 4.56
CA SER A 265 -21.51 -33.86 5.02
C SER A 265 -22.50 -34.63 4.14
N ASP A 266 -23.47 -35.34 4.74
CA ASP A 266 -24.61 -35.91 3.98
C ASP A 266 -25.43 -34.81 3.28
N ASP A 267 -25.25 -33.55 3.71
CA ASP A 267 -25.74 -32.34 3.05
C ASP A 267 -24.63 -31.72 2.17
N PRO A 268 -24.69 -31.86 0.84
CA PRO A 268 -23.69 -31.33 -0.09
C PRO A 268 -23.66 -29.79 -0.14
N THR A 269 -24.56 -29.10 0.56
CA THR A 269 -24.55 -27.62 0.66
C THR A 269 -23.61 -27.10 1.75
N LEU A 270 -23.13 -27.97 2.65
CA LEU A 270 -22.24 -27.58 3.75
C LEU A 270 -20.75 -27.69 3.42
N ASP A 271 -20.41 -28.46 2.38
CA ASP A 271 -19.03 -28.70 1.98
C ASP A 271 -18.62 -27.80 0.79
N LEU A 272 -17.42 -27.24 0.88
CA LEU A 272 -16.83 -26.46 -0.20
C LEU A 272 -16.28 -27.39 -1.28
N PRO A 273 -16.46 -27.07 -2.58
CA PRO A 273 -15.85 -27.84 -3.65
C PRO A 273 -14.32 -27.77 -3.57
N SER A 274 -13.59 -28.71 -4.18
CA SER A 274 -12.14 -28.53 -4.31
C SER A 274 -11.84 -27.34 -5.23
N ALA A 275 -10.96 -26.44 -4.80
CA ALA A 275 -10.49 -25.32 -5.60
C ALA A 275 -9.16 -25.68 -6.27
N GLN A 276 -9.07 -25.42 -7.58
CA GLN A 276 -7.87 -25.70 -8.37
C GLN A 276 -6.95 -24.46 -8.44
N PRO A 277 -5.62 -24.65 -8.54
CA PRO A 277 -4.71 -23.54 -8.82
C PRO A 277 -5.05 -22.88 -10.16
N HIS A 278 -4.74 -21.59 -10.30
CA HIS A 278 -4.93 -20.82 -11.54
C HIS A 278 -6.36 -20.86 -12.11
N SER A 279 -7.37 -20.92 -11.23
CA SER A 279 -8.77 -20.88 -11.66
C SER A 279 -9.06 -19.59 -12.45
N PRO A 280 -9.63 -19.66 -13.67
CA PRO A 280 -9.82 -18.50 -14.54
C PRO A 280 -10.80 -17.48 -13.98
N ILE A 281 -11.61 -17.85 -12.99
CA ILE A 281 -12.53 -16.92 -12.31
C ILE A 281 -11.76 -15.79 -11.64
N TYR A 282 -10.63 -16.10 -10.98
CA TYR A 282 -9.83 -15.12 -10.25
C TYR A 282 -9.25 -14.07 -11.20
N LEU A 283 -8.68 -14.50 -12.34
CA LEU A 283 -8.18 -13.59 -13.37
C LEU A 283 -9.29 -12.73 -13.97
N THR A 284 -10.41 -13.36 -14.34
CA THR A 284 -11.54 -12.65 -14.94
C THR A 284 -12.13 -11.61 -13.98
N THR A 285 -12.22 -11.94 -12.69
CA THR A 285 -12.65 -11.03 -11.64
C THR A 285 -11.69 -9.85 -11.49
N ALA A 286 -10.38 -10.10 -11.43
CA ALA A 286 -9.38 -9.03 -11.32
C ALA A 286 -9.45 -8.05 -12.51
N ILE A 287 -9.56 -8.57 -13.74
CA ILE A 287 -9.69 -7.74 -14.96
C ILE A 287 -10.95 -6.88 -14.89
N ARG A 288 -12.10 -7.47 -14.54
CA ARG A 288 -13.38 -6.74 -14.45
C ARG A 288 -13.37 -5.70 -13.35
N ALA A 289 -12.81 -6.03 -12.19
CA ALA A 289 -12.74 -5.12 -11.06
C ALA A 289 -11.83 -3.92 -11.37
N TYR A 290 -10.69 -4.14 -12.03
CA TYR A 290 -9.81 -3.05 -12.44
C TYR A 290 -10.46 -2.16 -13.51
N ALA A 291 -11.08 -2.75 -14.53
CA ALA A 291 -11.80 -1.98 -15.56
C ALA A 291 -12.92 -1.12 -14.96
N TRP A 292 -13.60 -1.59 -13.91
CA TRP A 292 -14.57 -0.78 -13.18
C TRP A 292 -13.91 0.35 -12.39
N LEU A 293 -12.81 0.08 -11.68
CA LEU A 293 -12.10 1.09 -10.88
C LEU A 293 -11.64 2.24 -11.78
N GLU A 294 -11.04 1.93 -12.92
CA GLU A 294 -10.63 2.90 -13.95
C GLU A 294 -11.84 3.73 -14.44
N ALA A 295 -12.94 3.06 -14.77
CA ALA A 295 -14.17 3.73 -15.24
C ALA A 295 -14.92 4.53 -14.16
N SER A 296 -14.68 4.26 -12.87
CA SER A 296 -15.36 4.94 -11.76
C SER A 296 -14.84 6.37 -11.49
N ASN A 297 -13.78 6.80 -12.18
CA ASN A 297 -13.20 8.15 -12.05
C ASN A 297 -12.82 8.51 -10.60
N MET A 298 -12.22 7.56 -9.86
CA MET A 298 -11.86 7.71 -8.44
C MET A 298 -10.47 8.35 -8.24
N THR A 299 -9.97 9.07 -9.24
CA THR A 299 -8.70 9.81 -9.15
C THR A 299 -8.95 11.31 -9.20
N ASN A 300 -8.23 12.08 -8.39
CA ASN A 300 -8.28 13.54 -8.41
C ASN A 300 -7.39 14.13 -9.52
N ALA A 301 -7.31 15.46 -9.60
CA ALA A 301 -6.54 16.17 -10.61
C ALA A 301 -5.02 15.93 -10.56
N TYR A 302 -4.50 15.39 -9.44
CA TYR A 302 -3.09 15.01 -9.28
C TYR A 302 -2.83 13.55 -9.68
N GLY A 303 -3.86 12.81 -10.08
CA GLY A 303 -3.77 11.37 -10.38
C GLY A 303 -3.73 10.48 -9.12
N LEU A 304 -4.14 11.01 -7.96
CA LEU A 304 -4.21 10.26 -6.71
C LEU A 304 -5.63 9.70 -6.52
N TYR A 305 -5.72 8.48 -6.01
CA TYR A 305 -7.00 7.88 -5.62
C TYR A 305 -7.59 8.60 -4.42
N VAL A 306 -8.83 9.05 -4.58
CA VAL A 306 -9.67 9.55 -3.48
C VAL A 306 -10.34 8.38 -2.77
N ASP A 307 -10.98 8.63 -1.63
CA ASP A 307 -11.41 7.54 -0.76
C ASP A 307 -12.55 6.72 -1.33
N GLY A 308 -13.58 7.33 -1.93
CA GLY A 308 -14.70 6.56 -2.44
C GLY A 308 -15.95 7.36 -2.78
N TYR A 309 -17.03 6.62 -2.96
CA TYR A 309 -18.36 7.15 -3.26
C TYR A 309 -19.44 6.58 -2.35
N HIS A 310 -20.27 7.48 -1.83
CA HIS A 310 -21.65 7.19 -1.51
C HIS A 310 -22.53 7.34 -2.77
N ILE A 311 -23.84 7.11 -2.58
CA ILE A 311 -24.85 7.20 -3.62
C ILE A 311 -25.84 8.28 -3.19
N THR A 312 -25.95 9.34 -3.99
CA THR A 312 -26.84 10.46 -3.70
C THR A 312 -28.28 9.96 -3.53
N ASP A 313 -28.99 10.52 -2.54
CA ASP A 313 -30.37 10.19 -2.18
C ASP A 313 -30.63 8.73 -1.75
N TRP A 314 -29.57 7.95 -1.47
CA TRP A 314 -29.73 6.62 -0.91
C TRP A 314 -30.23 6.67 0.54
N SER A 315 -31.18 5.81 0.88
CA SER A 315 -31.62 5.60 2.27
C SER A 315 -32.20 4.20 2.46
N TRP A 316 -32.51 3.83 3.71
CA TRP A 316 -33.20 2.57 3.99
C TRP A 316 -34.58 2.46 3.33
N ARG A 317 -35.25 3.59 3.08
CA ARG A 317 -36.54 3.69 2.36
C ARG A 317 -36.36 3.69 0.84
N ASN A 318 -35.29 4.31 0.35
CA ASN A 318 -34.91 4.36 -1.06
C ASN A 318 -33.56 3.67 -1.29
N ARG A 319 -33.58 2.34 -1.41
CA ARG A 319 -32.35 1.53 -1.57
C ARG A 319 -31.67 1.66 -2.93
N THR A 320 -32.16 2.55 -3.80
CA THR A 320 -31.55 2.82 -5.11
C THR A 320 -30.85 4.17 -5.10
N GLY A 321 -31.42 5.21 -4.48
CA GLY A 321 -30.92 6.58 -4.64
C GLY A 321 -30.89 6.97 -6.12
N THR A 322 -29.82 7.63 -6.56
CA THR A 322 -29.52 7.82 -7.99
C THR A 322 -29.04 6.53 -8.69
N GLY A 323 -28.62 5.53 -7.91
CA GLY A 323 -28.00 4.29 -8.39
C GLY A 323 -26.57 4.46 -8.91
N LYS A 324 -26.01 5.67 -8.81
CA LYS A 324 -24.69 6.04 -9.35
C LYS A 324 -23.72 6.33 -8.20
N CYS A 325 -22.44 6.10 -8.44
CA CYS A 325 -21.37 6.53 -7.54
C CYS A 325 -21.12 8.01 -7.81
N ASP A 326 -21.90 8.88 -7.17
CA ASP A 326 -21.96 10.32 -7.48
C ASP A 326 -21.80 11.24 -6.26
N ASP A 327 -21.69 10.69 -5.05
CA ASP A 327 -21.35 11.43 -3.83
C ASP A 327 -19.91 11.09 -3.40
N ARG A 328 -18.95 11.83 -3.95
CA ARG A 328 -17.51 11.52 -3.85
C ARG A 328 -16.90 12.09 -2.58
N ASN A 329 -16.15 11.26 -1.85
CA ASN A 329 -15.28 11.72 -0.77
C ASN A 329 -13.87 11.98 -1.29
N GLU A 330 -13.45 13.25 -1.31
CA GLU A 330 -12.16 13.69 -1.85
C GLU A 330 -10.96 13.40 -0.93
N MET A 331 -11.15 12.70 0.20
CA MET A 331 -10.05 12.32 1.08
C MET A 331 -9.03 11.48 0.33
N VAL A 332 -7.76 11.78 0.57
CA VAL A 332 -6.63 11.02 0.05
C VAL A 332 -5.89 10.42 1.24
N TYR A 333 -5.60 9.13 1.13
CA TYR A 333 -4.79 8.39 2.10
C TYR A 333 -3.65 7.68 1.37
N THR A 334 -2.53 7.52 2.06
CA THR A 334 -1.30 6.96 1.47
C THR A 334 -1.48 5.51 0.98
N TYR A 335 -2.19 4.67 1.73
CA TYR A 335 -2.46 3.27 1.37
C TYR A 335 -3.32 3.09 0.10
N ASN A 336 -4.26 4.01 -0.18
CA ASN A 336 -5.08 4.02 -1.40
C ASN A 336 -4.24 4.23 -2.68
N GLN A 337 -2.96 4.60 -2.54
CA GLN A 337 -2.06 4.79 -3.68
C GLN A 337 -1.15 3.58 -3.92
N GLY A 338 -1.17 2.61 -3.01
CA GLY A 338 -0.23 1.49 -3.00
C GLY A 338 -0.85 0.19 -3.45
N VAL A 339 -2.00 -0.18 -2.87
CA VAL A 339 -2.52 -1.56 -2.96
C VAL A 339 -2.64 -2.03 -4.40
N VAL A 340 -3.23 -1.21 -5.26
CA VAL A 340 -3.46 -1.54 -6.68
C VAL A 340 -2.17 -1.84 -7.45
N LEU A 341 -1.00 -1.35 -7.03
CA LEU A 341 0.27 -1.52 -7.73
C LEU A 341 0.65 -3.00 -7.87
N SER A 342 0.52 -3.79 -6.79
CA SER A 342 0.80 -5.23 -6.88
C SER A 342 -0.25 -5.97 -7.74
N GLY A 343 -1.50 -5.50 -7.71
CA GLY A 343 -2.57 -5.99 -8.57
C GLY A 343 -2.29 -5.77 -10.06
N LEU A 344 -1.89 -4.54 -10.43
CA LEU A 344 -1.50 -4.14 -11.78
C LEU A 344 -0.34 -4.97 -12.33
N ARG A 345 0.69 -5.16 -11.49
CA ARG A 345 1.81 -6.04 -11.85
C ARG A 345 1.35 -7.46 -12.14
N GLY A 346 0.48 -8.03 -11.29
CA GLY A 346 -0.06 -9.37 -11.51
C GLY A 346 -0.93 -9.47 -12.77
N LEU A 347 -1.70 -8.43 -13.07
CA LEU A 347 -2.56 -8.36 -14.26
C LEU A 347 -1.71 -8.34 -15.53
N TRP A 348 -0.63 -7.55 -15.55
CA TRP A 348 0.36 -7.61 -16.64
C TRP A 348 0.94 -9.02 -16.78
N GLU A 349 1.41 -9.63 -15.68
CA GLU A 349 2.05 -10.95 -15.74
C GLU A 349 1.08 -12.04 -16.25
N SER A 350 -0.22 -11.87 -16.03
CA SER A 350 -1.25 -12.83 -16.45
C SER A 350 -1.81 -12.59 -17.85
N THR A 351 -1.57 -11.42 -18.45
CA THR A 351 -2.22 -11.02 -19.72
C THR A 351 -1.27 -10.47 -20.78
N ALA A 352 -0.02 -10.16 -20.42
CA ALA A 352 0.93 -9.37 -21.20
C ALA A 352 0.44 -7.97 -21.62
N ASN A 353 -0.67 -7.46 -21.07
CA ASN A 353 -1.14 -6.13 -21.38
C ASN A 353 -0.29 -5.07 -20.67
N LEU A 354 0.46 -4.29 -21.44
CA LEU A 354 1.38 -3.26 -20.94
C LEU A 354 0.68 -2.09 -20.25
N SER A 355 -0.62 -1.85 -20.54
CA SER A 355 -1.35 -0.73 -19.91
C SER A 355 -1.30 -0.81 -18.39
N TYR A 356 -1.39 -2.01 -17.82
CA TYR A 356 -1.31 -2.19 -16.37
C TYR A 356 0.02 -1.72 -15.76
N LEU A 357 1.15 -1.92 -16.45
CA LEU A 357 2.44 -1.39 -16.00
C LEU A 357 2.49 0.13 -16.18
N THR A 358 1.98 0.64 -17.31
CA THR A 358 1.90 2.08 -17.59
C THR A 358 1.11 2.81 -16.49
N ASP A 359 -0.05 2.30 -16.11
CA ASP A 359 -0.92 2.87 -15.09
C ASP A 359 -0.24 2.83 -13.71
N GLY A 360 0.42 1.72 -13.38
CA GLY A 360 1.16 1.60 -12.12
C GLY A 360 2.31 2.59 -12.02
N HIS A 361 3.10 2.76 -13.10
CA HIS A 361 4.16 3.76 -13.14
C HIS A 361 3.63 5.20 -13.12
N ALA A 362 2.48 5.48 -13.72
CA ALA A 362 1.83 6.78 -13.66
C ALA A 362 1.44 7.12 -12.21
N LEU A 363 0.78 6.20 -11.51
CA LEU A 363 0.41 6.37 -10.10
C LEU A 363 1.62 6.63 -9.20
N VAL A 364 2.70 5.85 -9.34
CA VAL A 364 3.91 6.05 -8.53
C VAL A 364 4.51 7.45 -8.76
N ARG A 365 4.54 7.93 -10.01
CA ARG A 365 5.03 9.30 -10.30
C ARG A 365 4.12 10.37 -9.70
N SER A 366 2.80 10.19 -9.74
CA SER A 366 1.84 11.08 -9.07
C SER A 366 2.08 11.13 -7.56
N VAL A 367 2.29 9.98 -6.91
CA VAL A 367 2.60 9.93 -5.47
C VAL A 367 3.90 10.66 -5.14
N ILE A 368 4.99 10.38 -5.89
CA ILE A 368 6.28 11.04 -5.68
C ILE A 368 6.12 12.56 -5.81
N ALA A 369 5.45 13.04 -6.87
CA ALA A 369 5.19 14.46 -7.06
C ALA A 369 4.35 15.05 -5.92
N ALA A 370 3.35 14.32 -5.43
CA ALA A 370 2.49 14.74 -4.33
C ALA A 370 3.17 14.81 -2.95
N THR A 371 4.39 14.29 -2.82
CA THR A 371 5.24 14.52 -1.64
C THR A 371 6.05 15.81 -1.71
N GLY A 372 5.97 16.56 -2.82
CA GLY A 372 6.82 17.74 -3.04
C GLY A 372 8.27 17.39 -3.40
N TYR A 373 8.52 16.15 -3.83
CA TYR A 373 9.86 15.70 -4.22
C TYR A 373 10.30 16.37 -5.52
N SER A 374 11.44 17.06 -5.45
CA SER A 374 12.12 17.65 -6.60
C SER A 374 13.60 17.22 -6.60
N PRO A 375 14.02 16.30 -7.48
CA PRO A 375 15.41 15.85 -7.53
C PRO A 375 16.36 16.91 -8.12
N ALA A 376 15.84 17.84 -8.93
CA ALA A 376 16.64 18.86 -9.61
C ALA A 376 17.18 19.97 -8.68
N SER A 377 16.66 20.06 -7.45
CA SER A 377 16.91 21.19 -6.56
C SER A 377 17.98 20.93 -5.49
N GLY A 378 18.64 19.77 -5.52
CA GLY A 378 19.61 19.35 -4.49
C GLY A 378 18.97 18.95 -3.13
N PRO A 379 19.77 18.58 -2.12
CA PRO A 379 19.30 17.98 -0.86
C PRO A 379 18.31 18.80 -0.02
N GLY A 380 18.22 20.12 -0.27
CA GLY A 380 17.35 21.05 0.46
C GLY A 380 16.29 21.74 -0.41
N GLY A 381 16.13 21.34 -1.68
CA GLY A 381 15.26 22.05 -2.62
C GLY A 381 13.92 21.36 -2.93
N HIS A 382 13.49 20.45 -2.07
CA HIS A 382 12.14 19.88 -2.11
C HIS A 382 11.13 20.90 -1.60
N ASN A 383 9.86 20.78 -1.99
CA ASN A 383 8.82 21.73 -1.56
C ASN A 383 8.46 21.49 -0.08
N PRO A 384 8.71 22.45 0.83
CA PRO A 384 8.39 22.29 2.26
C PRO A 384 6.89 22.38 2.55
N HIS A 385 6.10 22.88 1.60
CA HIS A 385 4.64 22.98 1.75
C HIS A 385 3.93 21.70 1.32
N TRP A 386 2.74 21.49 1.89
CA TRP A 386 1.88 20.37 1.54
C TRP A 386 1.63 20.31 0.03
N SER A 387 1.93 19.16 -0.57
CA SER A 387 1.88 18.94 -2.01
C SER A 387 0.79 17.93 -2.43
N GLY A 388 -0.12 17.58 -1.52
CA GLY A 388 -1.27 16.69 -1.76
C GLY A 388 -1.19 15.37 -1.01
N LEU A 389 0.02 14.84 -0.80
CA LEU A 389 0.27 13.60 -0.06
C LEU A 389 1.64 13.65 0.64
N GLY A 390 1.89 14.76 1.33
CA GLY A 390 3.15 15.04 2.01
C GLY A 390 3.89 16.26 1.50
N ARG A 391 5.13 16.37 1.97
CA ARG A 391 5.98 17.56 1.82
C ARG A 391 7.45 17.17 1.95
N ASN A 392 8.35 18.03 1.52
CA ASN A 392 9.80 17.81 1.59
C ASN A 392 10.26 16.50 0.94
N GLY A 393 9.50 15.94 0.00
CA GLY A 393 9.77 14.63 -0.59
C GLY A 393 9.51 13.44 0.33
N VAL A 394 8.82 13.65 1.46
CA VAL A 394 8.45 12.62 2.44
C VAL A 394 6.94 12.42 2.40
N LEU A 395 6.53 11.15 2.34
CA LEU A 395 5.15 10.73 2.34
C LEU A 395 4.52 11.02 3.71
N GLU A 396 3.33 11.61 3.72
CA GLU A 396 2.64 12.05 4.94
C GLU A 396 1.13 11.92 4.74
N ASP A 397 0.42 11.47 5.78
CA ASP A 397 -1.04 11.56 5.83
C ASP A 397 -1.46 12.85 6.57
N TYR A 398 -2.64 13.41 6.26
CA TYR A 398 -3.12 14.66 6.86
C TYR A 398 -3.12 14.68 8.39
N CYS A 399 -3.22 13.51 9.03
CA CYS A 399 -3.26 13.36 10.47
C CYS A 399 -1.86 13.39 11.14
N ASP A 400 -0.76 13.23 10.38
CA ASP A 400 0.60 13.08 10.92
C ASP A 400 1.05 14.34 11.66
N ALA A 401 0.99 15.50 10.98
CA ALA A 401 1.44 16.77 11.53
C ALA A 401 0.65 17.21 12.78
N ARG A 402 -0.62 16.80 12.88
CA ARG A 402 -1.46 17.05 14.06
C ARG A 402 -1.26 16.02 15.17
N GLY A 403 -0.60 14.89 14.90
CA GLY A 403 -0.53 13.76 15.84
C GLY A 403 -1.90 13.11 16.09
N SER A 404 -2.87 13.30 15.17
CA SER A 404 -4.26 12.87 15.36
C SER A 404 -4.59 11.59 14.60
N CYS A 405 -3.59 10.87 14.09
CA CYS A 405 -3.81 9.60 13.40
C CYS A 405 -4.37 8.57 14.36
N ASN A 406 -5.48 7.95 13.97
CA ASN A 406 -5.99 6.77 14.64
C ASN A 406 -5.08 5.55 14.32
N GLN A 407 -5.40 4.38 14.87
CA GLN A 407 -4.64 3.14 14.59
C GLN A 407 -4.64 2.73 13.12
N ASP A 408 -5.73 2.93 12.39
CA ASP A 408 -5.77 2.66 10.95
C ASP A 408 -4.75 3.54 10.22
N GLY A 409 -4.81 4.85 10.46
CA GLY A 409 -3.93 5.85 9.86
C GLY A 409 -2.47 5.50 10.05
N GLN A 410 -2.09 5.04 11.25
CA GLN A 410 -0.71 4.66 11.57
C GLN A 410 -0.13 3.54 10.70
N THR A 411 -0.95 2.70 10.05
CA THR A 411 -0.43 1.63 9.17
C THR A 411 -0.31 2.03 7.70
N PHE A 412 -0.96 3.12 7.26
CA PHE A 412 -1.20 3.40 5.83
C PHE A 412 0.08 3.54 5.00
N LYS A 413 1.09 4.27 5.48
CA LYS A 413 2.36 4.45 4.75
C LYS A 413 3.08 3.14 4.49
N GLY A 414 3.06 2.21 5.46
CA GLY A 414 3.69 0.90 5.31
C GLY A 414 3.07 0.08 4.18
N ILE A 415 1.75 0.15 4.03
CA ILE A 415 1.00 -0.56 2.99
C ILE A 415 1.45 -0.07 1.62
N PHE A 416 1.62 1.24 1.47
CA PHE A 416 2.13 1.82 0.23
C PHE A 416 3.48 1.21 -0.18
N PHE A 417 4.47 1.25 0.72
CA PHE A 417 5.81 0.74 0.41
C PHE A 417 5.85 -0.77 0.21
N GLN A 418 5.00 -1.52 0.92
CA GLN A 418 4.85 -2.96 0.73
C GLN A 418 4.42 -3.31 -0.70
N HIS A 419 3.41 -2.62 -1.22
CA HIS A 419 2.89 -2.88 -2.57
C HIS A 419 3.78 -2.27 -3.68
N LEU A 420 4.39 -1.10 -3.45
CA LEU A 420 5.41 -0.54 -4.35
C LEU A 420 6.58 -1.51 -4.54
N THR A 421 7.06 -2.12 -3.45
CA THR A 421 8.13 -3.11 -3.50
C THR A 421 7.74 -4.34 -4.31
N GLN A 422 6.48 -4.77 -4.26
CA GLN A 422 6.00 -5.89 -5.08
C GLN A 422 5.88 -5.51 -6.56
N PHE A 423 5.38 -4.30 -6.85
CA PHE A 423 5.28 -3.80 -8.22
C PHE A 423 6.65 -3.73 -8.90
N CYS A 424 7.66 -3.22 -8.19
CA CYS A 424 9.01 -3.01 -8.70
C CYS A 424 9.94 -4.23 -8.68
N GLN A 425 9.43 -5.43 -8.42
CA GLN A 425 10.23 -6.65 -8.60
C GLN A 425 10.65 -6.81 -10.07
N PRO A 426 11.80 -7.42 -10.41
CA PRO A 426 12.14 -7.68 -11.80
C PRO A 426 11.04 -8.47 -12.52
N LEU A 427 10.76 -8.11 -13.76
CA LEU A 427 9.79 -8.83 -14.59
C LEU A 427 10.41 -10.17 -15.02
N PRO A 428 9.71 -11.31 -14.91
CA PRO A 428 10.27 -12.57 -15.36
C PRO A 428 10.45 -12.55 -16.90
N ARG A 429 11.62 -12.93 -17.41
CA ARG A 429 11.89 -13.10 -18.87
C ARG A 429 11.10 -14.22 -19.51
N VAL A 430 10.75 -15.22 -18.69
CA VAL A 430 10.06 -16.44 -19.10
C VAL A 430 8.80 -16.59 -18.28
N PRO A 431 7.71 -17.13 -18.85
CA PRO A 431 6.51 -17.44 -18.08
C PRO A 431 6.85 -18.26 -16.83
N ARG A 432 6.45 -17.77 -15.64
CA ARG A 432 6.54 -18.56 -14.40
C ARG A 432 5.71 -19.84 -14.49
N VAL A 433 4.55 -19.74 -15.13
CA VAL A 433 3.63 -20.86 -15.35
C VAL A 433 3.23 -20.85 -16.83
N PRO A 434 3.83 -21.71 -17.67
CA PRO A 434 3.55 -21.75 -19.10
C PRO A 434 2.05 -21.85 -19.41
N GLY A 435 1.56 -20.97 -20.30
CA GLY A 435 0.16 -20.90 -20.69
C GLY A 435 -0.78 -20.23 -19.67
N LYS A 436 -0.27 -19.77 -18.52
CA LYS A 436 -1.02 -19.04 -17.49
C LYS A 436 -0.45 -17.66 -17.20
N THR A 437 0.87 -17.50 -17.32
CA THR A 437 1.58 -16.23 -17.20
C THR A 437 2.45 -15.95 -18.42
N HIS A 438 2.99 -14.74 -18.48
CA HIS A 438 3.79 -14.22 -19.58
C HIS A 438 5.17 -13.78 -19.11
N GLY A 439 6.15 -13.90 -19.99
CA GLY A 439 7.48 -13.32 -19.81
C GLY A 439 7.57 -11.94 -20.46
N ALA A 440 8.36 -11.04 -19.88
CA ALA A 440 8.69 -9.76 -20.49
C ALA A 440 9.71 -9.91 -21.63
N ASP A 441 9.50 -9.17 -22.71
CA ASP A 441 10.56 -8.92 -23.70
C ASP A 441 11.64 -7.97 -23.15
N GLU A 442 12.76 -7.85 -23.86
CA GLU A 442 13.96 -7.12 -23.37
C GLU A 442 13.68 -5.66 -23.07
N GLU A 443 12.88 -5.03 -23.93
CA GLU A 443 12.52 -3.64 -23.79
C GLU A 443 11.60 -3.41 -22.59
N THR A 444 10.55 -4.21 -22.42
CA THR A 444 9.59 -4.08 -21.33
C THR A 444 10.25 -4.25 -19.97
N GLU A 445 11.06 -5.29 -19.81
CA GLU A 445 11.81 -5.52 -18.56
C GLU A 445 12.76 -4.35 -18.27
N ARG A 446 13.54 -3.91 -19.26
CA ARG A 446 14.49 -2.82 -19.10
C ARG A 446 13.80 -1.51 -18.73
N LEU A 447 12.68 -1.17 -19.37
CA LEU A 447 11.91 0.04 -19.09
C LEU A 447 11.26 0.03 -17.71
N HIS A 448 10.68 -1.10 -17.31
CA HIS A 448 10.12 -1.27 -15.97
C HIS A 448 11.21 -1.11 -14.91
N LEU A 449 12.35 -1.79 -15.07
CA LEU A 449 13.48 -1.72 -14.17
C LEU A 449 14.05 -0.30 -14.09
N GLN A 450 14.23 0.37 -15.23
CA GLN A 450 14.71 1.76 -15.28
C GLN A 450 13.77 2.71 -14.54
N SER A 451 12.46 2.54 -14.69
CA SER A 451 11.46 3.36 -13.98
C SER A 451 11.54 3.12 -12.47
N CYS A 452 11.62 1.85 -12.03
CA CYS A 452 11.74 1.50 -10.62
C CYS A 452 13.04 1.97 -9.98
N ARG A 453 14.17 1.90 -10.69
CA ARG A 453 15.44 2.53 -10.27
C ARG A 453 15.29 4.04 -10.09
N GLY A 454 14.52 4.70 -10.95
CA GLY A 454 14.21 6.12 -10.84
C GLY A 454 13.46 6.51 -9.56
N TYR A 455 12.80 5.56 -8.89
CA TYR A 455 12.10 5.79 -7.62
C TYR A 455 13.01 5.57 -6.40
N ALA A 456 14.13 4.86 -6.55
CA ALA A 456 14.95 4.37 -5.44
C ALA A 456 15.47 5.51 -4.55
N GLU A 457 15.82 6.65 -5.12
CA GLU A 457 16.29 7.82 -4.36
C GLU A 457 15.20 8.40 -3.45
N TRP A 458 13.97 8.53 -3.97
CA TRP A 458 12.82 8.99 -3.19
C TRP A 458 12.43 7.97 -2.09
N VAL A 459 12.47 6.67 -2.41
CA VAL A 459 12.22 5.61 -1.41
C VAL A 459 13.27 5.65 -0.31
N ARG A 460 14.56 5.80 -0.66
CA ARG A 460 15.66 5.94 0.31
C ARG A 460 15.47 7.16 1.21
N ARG A 461 15.07 8.31 0.64
CA ARG A 461 14.75 9.51 1.43
C ARG A 461 13.65 9.25 2.47
N ASN A 462 12.60 8.52 2.10
CA ASN A 462 11.53 8.16 3.04
C ASN A 462 12.01 7.17 4.10
N ALA A 463 12.90 6.23 3.75
CA ALA A 463 13.50 5.32 4.71
C ALA A 463 14.40 6.07 5.72
N GLU A 464 15.23 7.00 5.25
CA GLU A 464 16.07 7.87 6.10
C GLU A 464 15.20 8.70 7.05
N ALA A 465 14.18 9.37 6.53
CA ALA A 465 13.22 10.13 7.33
C ALA A 465 12.51 9.26 8.37
N ALA A 466 12.12 8.03 8.02
CA ALA A 466 11.52 7.10 8.96
C ALA A 466 12.51 6.69 10.06
N LEU A 467 13.77 6.40 9.71
CA LEU A 467 14.80 6.01 10.67
C LEU A 467 15.12 7.13 11.68
N GLU A 468 15.01 8.40 11.28
CA GLU A 468 15.17 9.57 12.15
C GLU A 468 14.07 9.66 13.22
N THR A 469 12.93 9.00 13.03
CA THR A 469 11.85 8.96 14.03
C THR A 469 12.03 7.86 15.08
N ARG A 470 13.14 7.13 15.09
CA ARG A 470 13.35 6.08 16.09
C ARG A 470 13.62 6.69 17.46
N ASP A 471 13.00 6.12 18.50
CA ASP A 471 13.41 6.39 19.88
C ASP A 471 14.64 5.56 20.29
N GLU A 472 15.05 5.70 21.55
CA GLU A 472 16.17 4.94 22.13
C GLU A 472 15.96 3.42 22.13
N GLN A 473 14.72 2.94 21.99
CA GLN A 473 14.38 1.52 21.87
C GLN A 473 14.26 1.06 20.41
N GLY A 474 14.55 1.93 19.43
CA GLY A 474 14.46 1.64 18.00
C GLY A 474 13.03 1.58 17.46
N ARG A 475 12.04 2.10 18.19
CA ARG A 475 10.63 2.11 17.76
C ARG A 475 10.37 3.27 16.80
N PHE A 476 9.77 3.01 15.65
CA PHE A 476 9.48 4.03 14.64
C PHE A 476 8.29 4.91 15.01
N GLY A 477 8.38 6.19 14.69
CA GLY A 477 7.31 7.18 14.79
C GLY A 477 6.44 7.27 13.53
N MET A 478 5.30 7.96 13.66
CA MET A 478 4.35 8.16 12.56
C MET A 478 4.76 9.29 11.61
N TRP A 479 5.26 10.41 12.13
CA TRP A 479 5.52 11.62 11.34
C TRP A 479 6.99 11.68 10.91
N TRP A 480 7.30 11.04 9.79
CA TRP A 480 8.66 10.92 9.25
C TRP A 480 9.28 12.27 8.88
N GLY A 481 8.47 13.24 8.44
CA GLY A 481 8.94 14.57 8.05
C GLY A 481 9.18 15.54 9.21
N ALA A 482 8.91 15.16 10.46
CA ALA A 482 8.90 16.09 11.60
C ALA A 482 10.23 16.83 11.82
N ALA A 483 11.37 16.13 11.66
CA ALA A 483 12.69 16.71 11.83
C ALA A 483 13.09 17.71 10.73
N LEU A 484 12.35 17.72 9.60
CA LEU A 484 12.62 18.56 8.44
C LEU A 484 11.91 19.92 8.51
N LEU A 485 11.15 20.19 9.57
CA LEU A 485 10.44 21.46 9.76
C LEU A 485 11.21 22.37 10.73
N GLU A 486 11.31 23.65 10.37
CA GLU A 486 11.87 24.69 11.24
C GLU A 486 10.87 25.02 12.35
N ARG A 487 11.35 25.17 13.61
CA ARG A 487 10.52 25.37 14.82
C ARG A 487 9.59 26.59 14.81
N GLU A 488 9.74 27.53 13.87
CA GLU A 488 8.87 28.72 13.77
C GLU A 488 7.70 28.52 12.79
N GLN A 489 7.60 27.37 12.11
CA GLN A 489 6.56 27.04 11.13
C GLN A 489 5.41 26.18 11.71
N ASP A 490 5.33 26.09 13.04
CA ASP A 490 4.51 25.12 13.78
C ASP A 490 3.00 25.20 13.52
N GLU A 491 2.43 26.39 13.28
CA GLU A 491 1.02 26.53 12.88
C GLU A 491 0.77 26.30 11.38
N ALA A 492 1.80 26.51 10.54
CA ALA A 492 1.74 26.35 9.08
C ALA A 492 1.96 24.90 8.61
N ALA A 493 2.40 24.01 9.50
CA ALA A 493 2.61 22.60 9.19
C ALA A 493 1.30 21.83 8.99
N VAL A 494 0.17 22.33 9.46
CA VAL A 494 -1.11 21.63 9.36
C VAL A 494 -1.72 21.83 7.98
N ALA A 495 -1.85 20.75 7.21
CA ALA A 495 -2.49 20.79 5.89
C ALA A 495 -4.02 20.80 5.99
N ASP A 496 -4.67 21.63 5.20
CA ASP A 496 -6.13 21.65 5.06
C ASP A 496 -6.61 20.50 4.18
N LEU A 497 -7.74 19.91 4.57
CA LEU A 497 -8.38 18.87 3.78
C LEU A 497 -8.90 19.45 2.45
N PRO A 498 -8.86 18.68 1.36
CA PRO A 498 -9.47 19.10 0.10
C PRO A 498 -10.96 19.41 0.26
N ILE A 499 -11.50 20.30 -0.56
CA ILE A 499 -12.94 20.58 -0.61
C ILE A 499 -13.68 19.27 -0.92
N GLY A 500 -14.71 18.92 -0.14
CA GLY A 500 -15.45 17.66 -0.31
C GLY A 500 -14.82 16.44 0.37
N ALA A 501 -13.72 16.63 1.10
CA ALA A 501 -13.05 15.55 1.81
C ALA A 501 -13.58 15.40 3.25
N VAL A 502 -13.95 14.18 3.63
CA VAL A 502 -14.38 13.81 4.98
C VAL A 502 -13.47 12.72 5.55
N ASP A 503 -12.63 13.08 6.51
CA ASP A 503 -11.73 12.15 7.20
C ASP A 503 -12.46 11.38 8.31
N TYR A 504 -13.34 10.45 7.92
CA TYR A 504 -14.09 9.61 8.88
C TYR A 504 -13.20 8.60 9.61
N ARG A 505 -12.01 8.30 9.09
CA ARG A 505 -11.04 7.44 9.77
C ARG A 505 -10.52 8.16 11.02
N ASN A 506 -10.03 9.39 10.89
CA ASN A 506 -9.43 10.12 12.02
C ASN A 506 -10.40 11.04 12.79
N ARG A 507 -11.71 11.05 12.47
CA ARG A 507 -12.73 11.85 13.19
C ARG A 507 -13.81 10.97 13.83
N LYS A 508 -14.04 11.15 15.12
CA LYS A 508 -15.02 10.38 15.92
C LYS A 508 -16.46 10.68 15.51
N GLY A 509 -17.32 9.65 15.57
CA GLY A 509 -18.78 9.77 15.48
C GLY A 509 -19.36 9.88 14.07
N LEU A 510 -18.55 10.16 13.04
CA LEU A 510 -19.07 10.42 11.69
C LEU A 510 -19.78 9.20 11.07
N THR A 511 -19.35 7.97 11.40
CA THR A 511 -19.99 6.74 10.91
C THR A 511 -21.37 6.47 11.52
N LYS A 512 -21.81 7.25 12.52
CA LYS A 512 -23.17 7.20 13.09
C LYS A 512 -24.15 8.15 12.40
N ASP A 513 -23.66 9.01 11.53
CA ASP A 513 -24.50 10.01 10.85
C ASP A 513 -25.37 9.39 9.75
N GLU A 514 -26.32 10.18 9.26
CA GLU A 514 -27.31 9.75 8.28
C GLU A 514 -26.68 9.26 6.97
N VAL A 515 -25.54 9.84 6.56
CA VAL A 515 -24.81 9.43 5.35
C VAL A 515 -24.36 7.98 5.42
N TRP A 516 -23.90 7.52 6.59
CA TRP A 516 -23.35 6.18 6.79
C TRP A 516 -24.38 5.15 7.22
N THR A 517 -25.42 5.58 7.93
CA THR A 517 -26.46 4.68 8.43
C THR A 517 -27.68 4.63 7.50
N GLY A 518 -27.84 5.63 6.63
CA GLY A 518 -29.05 5.87 5.85
C GLY A 518 -30.28 6.20 6.69
N MET A 519 -30.11 6.44 8.00
CA MET A 519 -31.17 6.67 8.98
C MET A 519 -31.05 8.08 9.59
N PRO A 520 -32.17 8.70 9.99
CA PRO A 520 -32.12 9.97 10.71
C PRO A 520 -31.26 9.88 11.97
N VAL A 521 -30.63 11.00 12.32
CA VAL A 521 -29.75 11.14 13.48
C VAL A 521 -30.39 10.53 14.74
N GLY A 522 -29.65 9.64 15.41
CA GLY A 522 -30.07 8.97 16.65
C GLY A 522 -30.87 7.67 16.46
N GLN A 523 -31.19 7.25 15.23
CA GLN A 523 -31.86 5.97 14.96
C GLN A 523 -30.94 4.90 14.35
N GLY A 524 -29.81 5.31 13.75
CA GLY A 524 -28.81 4.41 13.20
C GLY A 524 -27.83 3.90 14.27
N LYS A 525 -27.43 2.63 14.15
CA LYS A 525 -26.22 2.12 14.81
C LYS A 525 -25.08 2.27 13.81
N GLY A 526 -24.21 3.26 14.01
CA GLY A 526 -22.98 3.39 13.22
C GLY A 526 -21.99 2.28 13.53
N TRP A 527 -20.93 2.21 12.73
CA TRP A 527 -19.79 1.33 12.98
C TRP A 527 -18.73 2.14 13.72
N GLU A 528 -18.55 1.87 15.02
CA GLU A 528 -17.39 2.35 15.76
C GLU A 528 -16.66 1.12 16.29
N ASP A 529 -15.44 0.92 15.82
CA ASP A 529 -14.46 0.09 16.50
C ASP A 529 -13.36 1.03 16.97
N TRP A 530 -13.42 1.45 18.24
CA TRP A 530 -12.26 1.98 18.95
C TRP A 530 -12.33 1.54 20.41
N ASP A 531 -11.20 0.95 20.82
CA ASP A 531 -10.82 0.65 22.20
C ASP A 531 -11.26 1.80 23.12
N SER A 532 -11.99 1.46 24.17
CA SER A 532 -12.44 2.36 25.22
C SER A 532 -11.27 2.79 26.12
N ARG A 533 -10.12 3.12 25.55
CA ARG A 533 -9.10 3.88 26.28
C ARG A 533 -9.52 5.33 26.19
N SER A 534 -9.98 5.76 27.35
CA SER A 534 -10.54 7.05 27.67
C SER A 534 -9.73 8.18 27.06
N GLN A 535 -10.45 9.27 26.86
CA GLN A 535 -9.98 10.62 26.65
C GLN A 535 -9.22 11.14 27.90
N GLU A 536 -8.35 10.31 28.49
CA GLU A 536 -7.57 10.54 29.71
C GLU A 536 -6.06 10.62 29.45
N ASP A 537 -5.58 10.38 28.23
CA ASP A 537 -4.15 10.55 27.87
C ASP A 537 -3.86 11.94 27.27
N GLU A 538 -4.65 12.97 27.60
CA GLU A 538 -4.29 14.39 27.38
C GLU A 538 -3.56 15.03 28.58
N GLU A 539 -3.32 14.27 29.65
CA GLU A 539 -2.57 14.75 30.83
C GLU A 539 -1.26 13.98 31.03
N GLU A 540 -0.23 14.73 31.44
CA GLU A 540 1.17 14.35 31.71
C GLU A 540 2.13 14.14 30.52
N MET A 541 2.61 15.26 29.96
CA MET A 541 4.01 15.36 29.52
C MET A 541 4.76 16.33 30.46
N GLU A 542 4.97 15.93 31.71
CA GLU A 542 5.98 16.58 32.57
C GLU A 542 7.37 15.97 32.31
N GLY A 543 8.29 16.79 31.79
CA GLY A 543 9.73 16.65 32.07
C GLY A 543 10.61 15.86 31.08
N GLY A 544 10.11 15.44 29.92
CA GLY A 544 10.90 14.78 28.87
C GLY A 544 11.28 15.70 27.70
N ARG A 545 12.35 15.36 26.97
CA ARG A 545 12.72 15.98 25.67
C ARG A 545 11.53 15.82 24.72
N TRP A 546 10.92 16.92 24.28
CA TRP A 546 9.74 16.93 23.40
C TRP A 546 10.06 16.28 22.04
N ASP A 547 9.41 15.17 21.73
CA ASP A 547 9.46 14.49 20.43
C ASP A 547 8.06 14.44 19.82
N TRP A 548 7.93 14.95 18.59
CA TRP A 548 6.67 15.02 17.85
C TRP A 548 6.01 13.67 17.63
N ASN A 549 6.80 12.59 17.62
CA ASN A 549 6.34 11.23 17.39
C ASN A 549 5.79 10.55 18.65
N ASP A 550 5.88 11.19 19.83
CA ASP A 550 5.24 10.72 21.07
C ASP A 550 3.83 11.29 21.27
N ARG A 551 3.36 12.17 20.38
CA ARG A 551 1.99 12.71 20.41
C ARG A 551 0.94 11.67 20.01
N GLY A 552 -0.29 11.87 20.48
CA GLY A 552 -1.43 11.02 20.12
C GLY A 552 -1.23 9.59 20.57
N ARG A 553 -1.38 8.62 19.66
CA ARG A 553 -1.10 7.19 19.97
C ARG A 553 0.40 6.88 20.11
N GLY A 554 1.28 7.84 19.82
CA GLY A 554 2.73 7.67 19.87
C GLY A 554 3.25 6.59 18.91
N ARG A 555 4.34 5.94 19.31
CA ARG A 555 4.98 4.83 18.58
C ARG A 555 4.25 3.52 18.85
N THR A 556 3.71 2.89 17.81
CA THR A 556 2.89 1.69 17.89
C THR A 556 3.45 0.56 17.03
N VAL A 557 2.80 -0.60 17.08
CA VAL A 557 3.17 -1.71 16.19
C VAL A 557 2.88 -1.38 14.72
N GLU A 558 1.88 -0.54 14.44
CA GLU A 558 1.57 -0.06 13.09
C GLU A 558 2.66 0.87 12.54
N THR A 559 3.16 1.83 13.34
CA THR A 559 4.27 2.71 12.91
C THR A 559 5.57 1.92 12.75
N GLN A 560 5.82 0.93 13.61
CA GLN A 560 6.90 -0.04 13.43
C GLN A 560 6.77 -0.82 12.12
N GLY A 561 5.54 -1.21 11.75
CA GLY A 561 5.19 -1.78 10.45
C GLY A 561 5.59 -0.88 9.28
N GLY A 562 5.24 0.41 9.37
CA GLY A 562 5.62 1.42 8.40
C GLY A 562 7.13 1.52 8.19
N GLY A 563 7.89 1.61 9.29
CA GLY A 563 9.36 1.65 9.27
C GLY A 563 9.98 0.42 8.61
N LEU A 564 9.56 -0.79 8.99
CA LEU A 564 10.05 -2.04 8.39
C LEU A 564 9.75 -2.09 6.88
N ALA A 565 8.55 -1.68 6.47
CA ALA A 565 8.13 -1.74 5.06
C ALA A 565 8.93 -0.79 4.17
N VAL A 566 9.19 0.45 4.62
CA VAL A 566 9.97 1.43 3.83
C VAL A 566 11.46 1.07 3.76
N LEU A 567 12.04 0.54 4.84
CA LEU A 567 13.42 0.04 4.83
C LEU A 567 13.59 -1.10 3.84
N ARG A 568 12.66 -2.05 3.87
CA ARG A 568 12.61 -3.15 2.90
C ARG A 568 12.48 -2.64 1.47
N ALA A 569 11.65 -1.62 1.23
CA ALA A 569 11.52 -1.01 -0.09
C ALA A 569 12.83 -0.36 -0.55
N ALA A 570 13.50 0.39 0.32
CA ALA A 570 14.78 1.04 0.01
C ALA A 570 15.88 0.02 -0.33
N TRP A 571 15.93 -1.09 0.40
CA TRP A 571 16.85 -2.18 0.10
C TRP A 571 16.51 -2.89 -1.21
N GLU A 572 15.27 -3.35 -1.41
CA GLU A 572 14.90 -4.12 -2.61
C GLU A 572 15.08 -3.29 -3.89
N LEU A 573 14.71 -2.00 -3.90
CA LEU A 573 14.87 -1.12 -5.07
C LEU A 573 16.31 -0.66 -5.27
N GLY A 574 17.11 -0.57 -4.21
CA GLY A 574 18.51 -0.16 -4.27
C GLY A 574 19.47 -1.24 -4.78
N ARG A 575 19.00 -2.47 -5.00
CA ARG A 575 19.78 -3.58 -5.55
C ARG A 575 19.93 -3.57 -7.07
N PHE A 576 19.13 -2.77 -7.77
CA PHE A 576 19.06 -2.80 -9.22
C PHE A 576 20.06 -1.87 -9.86
#